data_AF-A0A920SI56-F1
#
_entry.id   AF-A0A920SI56-F1
#
_cell.length_a   1.000
_cell.length_b   1.000
_cell.length_c   1.000
_cell.angle_alpha   90.00
_cell.angle_beta   90.00
_cell.angle_gamma   90.00
#
_symmetry.space_group_name_H-M   'P 1'
#
loop_
_entity.id
_entity.type
_entity.pdbx_description
1 polymer ?
#
loop_
_entity_poly.entity_id
_entity_poly.type
_entity_poly.pdbx_seq_one_letter_code
_entity_poly.pdbx_strand_id
1 'polypeptide(L)'
;MARDRVHFAFLNLGHFFDHLLLLVFATVAALTLTREWDMTYAELIPYATPALIAFGLCALPAGWLADRWSREGMMLVFFPGHGCQCLCYILCKHAD
;
A
#
# COMPACT_ATOMS: atom_id res chain seq x y z
N MET A 1 -5.48 26.45 -13.40
CA MET A 1 -6.90 26.27 -13.03
C MET A 1 -7.44 24.86 -13.32
N ALA A 2 -7.50 24.40 -14.58
CA ALA A 2 -8.00 23.03 -14.88
C ALA A 2 -6.96 21.95 -14.54
N ARG A 3 -5.70 22.13 -14.93
CA ARG A 3 -4.59 21.20 -14.66
C ARG A 3 -4.34 21.00 -13.16
N ASP A 4 -4.35 22.08 -12.37
CA ASP A 4 -4.13 22.01 -10.92
C ASP A 4 -5.24 21.24 -10.21
N ARG A 5 -6.49 21.36 -10.68
CA ARG A 5 -7.62 20.57 -10.17
C ARG A 5 -7.47 19.08 -10.47
N VAL A 6 -7.00 18.74 -11.67
CA VAL A 6 -6.72 17.35 -12.06
C VAL A 6 -5.58 16.78 -11.20
N HIS A 7 -4.49 17.53 -11.01
CA HIS A 7 -3.38 17.10 -10.15
C HIS A 7 -3.84 16.86 -8.70
N PHE A 8 -4.65 17.77 -8.15
CA PHE A 8 -5.20 17.62 -6.82
C PHE A 8 -6.14 16.42 -6.71
N ALA A 9 -6.96 16.17 -7.74
CA ALA A 9 -7.83 15.00 -7.76
C ALA A 9 -7.02 13.69 -7.75
N PHE A 10 -5.99 13.57 -8.60
CA PHE A 10 -5.11 12.39 -8.60
C PHE A 10 -4.33 12.23 -7.30
N LEU A 11 -3.90 13.34 -6.68
CA LEU A 11 -3.26 13.31 -5.35
C LEU A 11 -4.17 12.71 -4.30
N ASN A 12 -5.41 13.19 -4.21
CA ASN A 12 -6.38 12.69 -3.24
C ASN A 12 -6.76 11.23 -3.53
N LEU A 13 -6.89 10.86 -4.80
CA LEU A 13 -7.19 9.50 -5.19
C LEU A 13 -6.04 8.55 -4.82
N GLY A 14 -4.79 8.96 -5.08
CA GLY A 14 -3.61 8.19 -4.69
C GLY A 14 -3.52 8.02 -3.18
N HIS A 15 -3.73 9.11 -2.42
CA HIS A 15 -3.76 9.08 -0.96
C HIS A 15 -4.87 8.16 -0.41
N PHE A 16 -6.06 8.23 -0.99
CA PHE A 16 -7.16 7.34 -0.63
C PHE A 16 -6.81 5.87 -0.87
N PHE A 17 -6.23 5.54 -2.02
CA PHE A 17 -5.82 4.17 -2.32
C PHE A 17 -4.69 3.67 -1.42
N ASP A 18 -3.71 4.52 -1.12
CA ASP A 18 -2.60 4.18 -0.21
C ASP A 18 -3.14 3.72 1.16
N HIS A 19 -4.04 4.50 1.74
CA HIS A 19 -4.69 4.14 3.00
C HIS A 19 -5.61 2.92 2.88
N LEU A 20 -6.46 2.89 1.84
CA LEU A 20 -7.42 1.80 1.65
C LEU A 20 -6.71 0.46 1.49
N LEU A 21 -5.70 0.38 0.62
CA LEU A 21 -5.01 -0.87 0.30
C LEU A 21 -4.18 -1.36 1.49
N LEU A 22 -3.54 -0.45 2.23
CA LEU A 22 -2.83 -0.80 3.46
C LEU A 22 -3.78 -1.44 4.48
N LEU A 23 -4.98 -0.86 4.68
CA LEU A 23 -5.98 -1.39 5.62
C LEU A 23 -6.58 -2.72 5.14
N VAL A 24 -6.90 -2.83 3.85
CA VAL A 24 -7.46 -4.07 3.27
C VAL A 24 -6.45 -5.20 3.40
N PHE A 25 -5.19 -4.97 3.03
CA PHE A 25 -4.14 -5.99 3.13
C PHE A 25 -3.95 -6.47 4.57
N ALA A 26 -3.85 -5.53 5.53
CA ALA A 26 -3.74 -5.86 6.95
C ALA A 26 -4.94 -6.67 7.45
N THR A 27 -6.15 -6.29 7.02
CA THR A 27 -7.39 -6.98 7.45
C THR A 27 -7.47 -8.39 6.89
N VAL A 28 -7.21 -8.58 5.59
CA VAL A 28 -7.30 -9.91 4.98
C VAL A 28 -6.18 -10.84 5.51
N ALA A 29 -4.97 -10.32 5.69
CA ALA A 29 -3.89 -11.09 6.33
C ALA A 29 -4.30 -11.52 7.74
N ALA A 30 -4.75 -10.60 8.59
CA ALA A 30 -5.21 -10.93 9.94
C ALA A 30 -6.35 -11.97 9.94
N LEU A 31 -7.29 -11.86 9.01
CA LEU A 31 -8.41 -12.80 8.88
C LEU A 31 -7.93 -14.21 8.54
N THR A 32 -6.99 -14.35 7.60
CA THR A 32 -6.41 -15.63 7.20
C THR A 32 -5.58 -16.22 8.34
N LEU A 33 -4.68 -15.46 8.98
CA LEU A 33 -3.86 -15.97 10.09
C LEU A 33 -4.71 -16.41 11.29
N THR A 34 -5.79 -15.67 11.62
CA THR A 34 -6.67 -16.06 12.72
C THR A 34 -7.56 -17.26 12.36
N ARG A 35 -8.07 -17.37 11.13
CA ARG A 35 -9.01 -18.45 10.77
C ARG A 35 -8.33 -19.75 10.36
N GLU A 36 -7.21 -19.67 9.65
CA GLU A 36 -6.54 -20.84 9.07
C GLU A 36 -5.40 -21.34 9.98
N TRP A 37 -4.72 -20.43 10.70
CA TRP A 37 -3.61 -20.78 11.60
C TRP A 37 -3.98 -20.66 13.09
N ASP A 38 -5.25 -20.41 13.41
CA ASP A 38 -5.80 -20.32 14.78
C ASP A 38 -5.04 -19.32 15.70
N MET A 39 -4.47 -18.27 15.11
CA MET A 39 -3.62 -17.32 15.83
C MET A 39 -4.43 -16.29 16.62
N THR A 40 -3.97 -16.01 17.84
CA THR A 40 -4.51 -14.95 18.70
C THR A 40 -4.06 -13.57 18.24
N TYR A 41 -4.76 -12.51 18.68
CA TYR A 41 -4.42 -11.14 18.32
C TYR A 41 -2.98 -10.74 18.67
N ALA A 42 -2.47 -11.22 19.81
CA ALA A 42 -1.10 -10.93 20.25
C ALA A 42 -0.06 -11.50 19.27
N GLU A 43 -0.35 -12.66 18.68
CA GLU A 43 0.53 -13.35 17.73
C GLU A 43 0.49 -12.73 16.32
N LEU A 44 -0.49 -11.88 16.02
CA LEU A 44 -0.55 -11.11 14.77
C LEU A 44 0.41 -9.90 14.77
N ILE A 45 0.73 -9.36 15.94
CA ILE A 45 1.55 -8.15 16.08
C ILE A 45 2.92 -8.30 15.39
N PRO A 46 3.68 -9.39 15.59
CA PRO A 46 4.96 -9.60 14.92
C PRO A 46 4.88 -9.63 13.38
N TYR A 47 3.71 -9.91 12.79
CA TYR A 47 3.53 -9.90 11.34
C TYR A 47 3.19 -8.49 10.81
N ALA A 48 2.38 -7.73 11.55
CA ALA A 48 1.98 -6.39 11.15
C ALA A 48 3.08 -5.34 11.39
N THR A 49 3.83 -5.45 12.49
CA THR A 49 4.82 -4.44 12.89
C THR A 49 5.94 -4.23 11.86
N PRO A 50 6.58 -5.29 11.30
CA PRO A 50 7.60 -5.10 10.28
C PRO A 50 7.06 -4.44 9.01
N ALA A 51 5.82 -4.74 8.63
CA ALA A 51 5.18 -4.14 7.47
C ALA A 51 4.97 -2.63 7.65
N LEU A 52 4.48 -2.19 8.82
CA LEU A 52 4.34 -0.76 9.13
C LEU A 52 5.70 -0.05 9.19
N ILE A 53 6.71 -0.69 9.79
CA ILE A 53 8.07 -0.12 9.86
C ILE A 53 8.65 0.03 8.45
N ALA A 54 8.56 -1.01 7.61
CA ALA A 54 9.03 -0.98 6.24
C ALA A 54 8.31 0.11 5.43
N PHE A 55 6.99 0.25 5.60
CA PHE A 55 6.22 1.31 4.96
C PHE A 55 6.71 2.70 5.37
N GLY A 56 6.89 2.95 6.68
CA GLY A 56 7.40 4.23 7.18
C GLY A 56 8.83 4.53 6.72
N LEU A 57 9.72 3.52 6.74
CA LEU A 57 11.11 3.66 6.29
C LEU A 57 11.21 3.94 4.79
N CYS A 58 10.38 3.29 3.97
CA CYS A 58 10.35 3.50 2.52
C CYS A 58 9.66 4.81 2.12
N ALA A 59 8.75 5.34 2.96
CA ALA A 59 8.08 6.62 2.69
C ALA A 59 9.07 7.81 2.66
N LEU A 60 10.11 7.79 3.50
CA LEU A 60 11.13 8.85 3.55
C LEU A 60 11.93 9.01 2.24
N PRO A 61 12.61 7.97 1.71
CA PRO A 61 13.31 8.08 0.44
C PRO A 61 12.35 8.27 -0.73
N ALA A 62 11.12 7.74 -0.68
CA ALA A 62 10.12 7.96 -1.72
C ALA A 62 9.70 9.45 -1.78
N GLY A 63 9.46 10.10 -0.63
CA GLY A 63 9.18 11.53 -0.56
C GLY A 63 10.33 12.38 -1.09
N TRP A 64 11.56 12.05 -0.69
CA TRP A 64 12.76 12.72 -1.20
C TRP A 64 12.93 12.56 -2.72
N LEU A 65 12.66 11.36 -3.24
CA LEU A 65 12.72 11.09 -4.68
C LEU A 65 11.63 11.86 -5.45
N ALA A 66 10.42 11.96 -4.90
CA ALA A 66 9.33 12.73 -5.51
C ALA A 66 9.67 14.22 -5.64
N ASP A 67 10.35 14.77 -4.63
CA ASP A 67 10.79 16.17 -4.63
C ASP A 67 11.94 16.43 -5.61
N ARG A 68 12.82 15.44 -5.83
CA ARG A 68 14.03 15.62 -6.66
C ARG A 68 13.86 15.21 -8.12
N TRP A 69 12.99 14.24 -8.40
CA TRP A 69 12.78 13.70 -9.75
C TRP A 69 11.57 14.32 -10.43
N SER A 70 10.36 14.00 -9.97
CA SER A 70 9.10 14.57 -10.45
C SER A 70 7.93 14.08 -9.61
N ARG A 71 7.04 14.99 -9.22
CA ARG A 71 5.78 14.67 -8.52
C ARG A 71 4.79 13.94 -9.43
N GLU A 72 4.73 14.34 -10.69
CA GLU A 72 3.86 13.72 -11.71
C GLU A 72 4.39 12.33 -12.12
N GLY A 73 5.72 12.21 -12.25
CA GLY A 73 6.39 10.93 -12.49
C GLY A 73 6.17 9.93 -11.36
N MET A 74 6.22 10.39 -10.10
CA MET A 74 5.93 9.54 -8.95
C MET A 74 4.50 8.98 -9.00
N MET A 75 3.52 9.80 -9.40
CA MET A 75 2.14 9.34 -9.56
C MET A 75 1.97 8.32 -10.69
N LEU A 76 2.69 8.49 -11.81
CA LEU A 76 2.66 7.52 -12.90
C LEU A 76 3.20 6.15 -12.49
N VAL A 77 4.14 6.07 -11.55
CA VAL A 77 4.66 4.80 -11.02
C VAL A 77 3.77 4.24 -9.91
N PHE A 78 3.20 5.12 -9.08
CA PHE A 78 2.36 4.77 -7.94
C PHE A 78 1.14 3.92 -8.35
N PHE A 79 0.31 4.40 -9.28
CA PHE A 79 -0.94 3.70 -9.62
C PHE A 79 -0.73 2.30 -10.24
N PRO A 80 0.16 2.12 -11.24
CA PRO A 80 0.45 0.79 -11.78
C PRO A 80 1.15 -0.10 -10.75
N GLY A 81 2.04 0.45 -9.92
CA GLY A 81 2.71 -0.28 -8.86
C GLY A 81 1.74 -0.91 -7.87
N HIS A 82 0.77 -0.14 -7.37
CA HIS A 82 -0.30 -0.66 -6.51
C HIS A 82 -1.21 -1.66 -7.23
N GLY A 83 -1.49 -1.46 -8.52
CA GLY A 83 -2.23 -2.43 -9.33
C GLY A 83 -1.51 -3.78 -9.43
N CYS A 84 -0.20 -3.77 -9.72
CA CYS A 84 0.63 -4.96 -9.75
C CYS A 84 0.71 -5.66 -8.40
N GLN A 85 0.81 -4.90 -7.30
CA GLN A 85 0.77 -5.44 -5.93
C GLN A 85 -0.53 -6.23 -5.68
N CYS A 86 -1.68 -5.66 -6.04
CA CYS A 86 -2.98 -6.30 -5.88
C CYS A 86 -3.10 -7.56 -6.74
N LEU A 87 -2.63 -7.50 -7.98
CA LEU A 87 -2.62 -8.65 -8.87
C LEU A 87 -1.73 -9.78 -8.32
N CYS A 88 -0.52 -9.44 -7.86
CA CYS A 88 0.39 -10.40 -7.25
C CYS A 88 -0.22 -11.07 -6.02
N TYR A 89 -0.90 -10.29 -5.17
CA TYR A 89 -1.62 -10.83 -4.01
C TYR A 89 -2.69 -11.86 -4.40
N ILE A 90 -3.51 -11.56 -5.40
CA ILE A 90 -4.54 -12.47 -5.90
C ILE A 90 -3.91 -13.74 -6.48
N LEU A 91 -2.85 -13.61 -7.27
CA LEU A 91 -2.14 -14.75 -7.86
C LEU A 91 -1.53 -15.66 -6.80
N CYS A 92 -0.92 -15.08 -5.76
CA CYS A 92 -0.35 -15.83 -4.66
C CYS A 92 -1.43 -16.61 -3.90
N LYS A 93 -2.59 -15.99 -3.66
CA LYS A 93 -3.72 -16.66 -2.99
C LYS A 93 -4.30 -17.85 -3.78
N HIS A 94 -4.23 -17.81 -5.10
CA HIS A 94 -4.73 -18.89 -5.97
C HIS A 94 -3.67 -19.95 -6.29
N ALA A 95 -2.44 -19.78 -5.82
CA ALA A 95 -1.37 -20.75 -6.00
C ALA A 95 -1.33 -21.83 -4.90
N ASP A 96 -2.12 -21.67 -3.84
CA ASP A 96 -2.37 -22.63 -2.75
C ASP A 96 -3.67 -23.42 -2.99
#